data_AF-A0A2M4B5B3-F1
#
_entry.id   AF-A0A2M4B5B3-F1
#
_cell.length_a   1.000
_cell.length_b   1.000
_cell.length_c   1.000
_cell.angle_alpha   90.00
_cell.angle_beta   90.00
_cell.angle_gamma   90.00
#
_symmetry.space_group_name_H-M   'P 1'
#
loop_
_entity.id
_entity.type
_entity.pdbx_description
1 polymer ?
#
loop_
_entity_poly.entity_id
_entity_poly.type
_entity_poly.pdbx_seq_one_letter_code
_entity_poly.pdbx_strand_id
1 'polypeptide(L)'
;MGHGTVLALLLAVLCGLRESSAQCVATEPYRSLDGSCNNLQNPTWGSANTRFNRLIPPKYNDGISSPRLAQDGSELPNPRLLSVEVFGEGQQNSPLFTLANMQFGQIVAHDMALTRGGIEVLHC
;
A
#
# COMPACT_ATOMS: atom_id res chain seq x y z
N MET A 1 -0.29 -19.02 -23.25
CA MET A 1 -0.28 -17.65 -22.70
C MET A 1 -1.67 -17.06 -22.42
N GLY A 2 -2.78 -17.67 -22.86
CA GLY A 2 -4.14 -17.10 -22.66
C GLY A 2 -4.94 -17.59 -21.45
N HIS A 3 -4.61 -18.73 -20.83
CA HIS A 3 -5.39 -19.26 -19.69
C HIS A 3 -5.09 -18.55 -18.35
N GLY A 4 -3.85 -18.12 -18.12
CA GLY A 4 -3.45 -17.45 -16.87
C GLY A 4 -3.99 -16.03 -16.73
N THR A 5 -4.08 -15.28 -17.84
CA THR A 5 -4.65 -13.93 -17.85
C THR A 5 -6.15 -13.94 -17.63
N VAL A 6 -6.86 -14.91 -18.24
CA VAL A 6 -8.31 -15.08 -18.06
C VAL A 6 -8.66 -15.51 -16.62
N LEU A 7 -7.87 -16.40 -16.01
CA LEU A 7 -8.05 -16.80 -14.62
C LEU A 7 -7.77 -15.64 -13.64
N ALA A 8 -6.73 -14.85 -13.89
CA ALA A 8 -6.41 -13.66 -13.08
C ALA A 8 -7.49 -12.58 -13.19
N LEU A 9 -8.06 -12.36 -14.38
CA LEU A 9 -9.18 -11.46 -14.60
C LEU A 9 -10.45 -11.95 -13.89
N LEU A 10 -10.78 -13.25 -13.98
CA LEU A 10 -11.91 -13.85 -13.28
C LEU A 10 -11.78 -13.73 -11.75
N LEU A 11 -10.59 -13.99 -11.20
CA LEU A 11 -10.31 -13.81 -9.76
C LEU A 11 -10.43 -12.35 -9.33
N ALA A 12 -9.93 -11.39 -10.12
CA ALA A 12 -10.06 -9.96 -9.84
C ALA A 12 -11.53 -9.50 -9.85
N VAL A 13 -12.33 -9.98 -10.81
CA VAL A 13 -13.76 -9.66 -10.91
C VAL A 13 -14.54 -10.28 -9.76
N LEU A 14 -14.29 -11.53 -9.40
CA LEU A 14 -14.95 -12.19 -8.26
C LEU A 14 -14.60 -11.51 -6.93
N CYS A 15 -13.38 -11.03 -6.78
CA CYS A 15 -12.96 -10.24 -5.62
C CYS A 15 -13.72 -8.91 -5.53
N GLY A 16 -13.80 -8.17 -6.65
CA GLY A 16 -14.54 -6.90 -6.69
C GLY A 16 -16.05 -7.05 -6.48
N LEU A 17 -16.64 -8.19 -6.86
CA LEU A 17 -18.06 -8.46 -6.62
C LEU A 17 -18.36 -8.76 -5.14
N ARG A 18 -17.45 -9.43 -4.41
CA ARG A 18 -17.65 -9.70 -2.96
C ARG A 18 -17.56 -8.44 -2.11
N GLU A 19 -16.72 -7.50 -2.54
CA GLU A 19 -16.54 -6.17 -1.93
C GLU A 19 -17.79 -5.26 -2.07
N SER A 20 -18.71 -5.56 -2.99
CA SER A 20 -19.84 -4.68 -3.37
C SER A 20 -21.15 -4.84 -2.55
N SER A 21 -21.13 -5.61 -1.46
CA SER A 21 -22.36 -5.91 -0.67
C SER A 21 -22.66 -4.95 0.49
N ALA A 22 -21.87 -3.88 0.68
CA ALA A 22 -22.12 -2.89 1.72
C ALA A 22 -23.36 -2.04 1.39
N GLN A 23 -24.46 -2.25 2.12
CA GLN A 23 -25.67 -1.44 2.02
C GLN A 23 -25.44 -0.11 2.74
N CYS A 24 -24.93 0.88 2.01
CA CYS A 24 -24.62 2.21 2.55
C CYS A 24 -25.88 3.07 2.73
N VAL A 25 -25.97 3.78 3.86
CA VAL A 25 -27.03 4.75 4.13
C VAL A 25 -26.47 6.15 3.90
N ALA A 26 -26.96 6.85 2.87
CA ALA A 26 -26.47 8.17 2.49
C ALA A 26 -26.72 9.26 3.56
N THR A 27 -27.62 9.01 4.50
CA THR A 27 -27.99 9.93 5.58
C THR A 27 -27.23 9.68 6.88
N GLU A 28 -26.26 8.76 6.91
CA GLU A 28 -25.46 8.50 8.11
C GLU A 28 -24.62 9.75 8.45
N PRO A 29 -24.77 10.35 9.64
CA PRO A 29 -24.07 11.60 9.98
C PRO A 29 -22.59 11.41 10.31
N TYR A 30 -22.12 10.18 10.55
CA TYR A 30 -20.76 9.91 11.01
C TYR A 30 -19.99 8.96 10.08
N ARG A 31 -18.66 9.01 10.18
CA ARG A 31 -17.78 8.09 9.45
C ARG A 31 -17.82 6.71 10.10
N SER A 32 -17.79 5.67 9.27
CA SER A 32 -17.48 4.32 9.73
C SER A 32 -16.04 4.26 10.27
N LEU A 33 -15.80 3.34 11.22
CA LEU A 33 -14.47 3.18 11.82
C LEU A 33 -13.43 2.63 10.83
N ASP A 34 -13.88 1.87 9.83
CA ASP A 34 -13.03 1.28 8.81
C ASP A 34 -12.99 2.11 7.52
N GLY A 35 -13.71 3.23 7.42
CA GLY A 35 -13.76 4.08 6.23
C GLY A 35 -14.70 3.60 5.11
N SER A 36 -15.42 2.49 5.30
CA SER A 36 -16.46 2.03 4.37
C SER A 36 -17.58 3.06 4.18
N CYS A 37 -18.25 3.03 3.03
CA CYS A 37 -19.36 3.92 2.67
C CYS A 37 -19.04 5.42 2.57
N ASN A 38 -17.76 5.82 2.65
CA ASN A 38 -17.34 7.20 2.37
C ASN A 38 -17.58 7.59 0.89
N ASN A 39 -17.57 6.61 -0.02
CA ASN A 39 -17.99 6.77 -1.42
C ASN A 39 -19.19 5.85 -1.69
N LEU A 40 -20.38 6.43 -1.92
CA LEU A 40 -21.62 5.67 -2.11
C LEU A 40 -21.66 4.84 -3.40
N GLN A 41 -20.88 5.22 -4.41
CA GLN A 41 -20.79 4.46 -5.67
C GLN A 41 -19.79 3.31 -5.56
N ASN A 42 -18.75 3.49 -4.73
CA ASN A 42 -17.71 2.49 -4.49
C ASN A 42 -17.45 2.38 -2.98
N PRO A 43 -18.31 1.66 -2.24
CA PRO A 43 -18.29 1.65 -0.77
C PRO A 43 -16.97 1.28 -0.10
N THR A 44 -16.09 0.53 -0.77
CA THR A 44 -14.81 0.05 -0.24
C THR A 44 -13.62 0.96 -0.54
N TRP A 45 -13.82 2.05 -1.29
CA TRP A 45 -12.71 2.93 -1.63
C TRP A 45 -12.17 3.66 -0.40
N GLY A 46 -10.92 3.37 -0.06
CA GLY A 46 -10.23 3.96 1.08
C GLY A 46 -10.57 3.29 2.41
N SER A 47 -11.26 2.15 2.41
CA SER A 47 -11.49 1.41 3.65
C SER A 47 -10.20 0.71 4.13
N ALA A 48 -10.04 0.62 5.45
CA ALA A 48 -8.92 -0.07 6.09
C ALA A 48 -8.87 -1.57 5.73
N ASN A 49 -7.69 -2.18 5.89
CA ASN A 49 -7.44 -3.59 5.56
C ASN A 49 -7.78 -3.96 4.10
N THR A 50 -7.63 -3.00 3.19
CA THR A 50 -7.71 -3.24 1.75
C THR A 50 -6.36 -3.00 1.10
N ARG A 51 -6.21 -3.48 -0.13
CA ARG A 51 -4.98 -3.33 -0.91
C ARG A 51 -4.66 -1.87 -1.18
N PHE A 52 -3.38 -1.52 -1.14
CA PHE A 52 -2.91 -0.25 -1.69
C PHE A 52 -3.18 -0.17 -3.19
N ASN A 53 -3.65 0.99 -3.64
CA ASN A 53 -3.75 1.31 -5.06
C ASN A 53 -2.35 1.41 -5.68
N ARG A 54 -2.20 0.83 -6.88
CA ARG A 54 -0.96 0.88 -7.66
C ARG A 54 -1.05 2.00 -8.70
N LEU A 55 -0.28 3.07 -8.49
CA LEU A 55 -0.19 4.18 -9.46
C LEU A 55 0.60 3.81 -10.72
N ILE A 56 1.53 2.85 -10.59
CA ILE A 56 2.31 2.27 -11.69
C ILE A 56 2.32 0.75 -11.60
N PRO A 57 2.57 0.02 -12.71
CA PRO A 57 2.70 -1.43 -12.67
C PRO A 57 3.78 -1.89 -11.67
N PRO A 58 3.55 -3.00 -10.95
CA PRO A 58 4.56 -3.56 -10.06
C PRO A 58 5.78 -4.05 -10.83
N LYS A 59 6.95 -4.06 -10.18
CA LYS A 59 8.19 -4.60 -10.75
C LYS A 59 8.76 -5.68 -9.83
N TYR A 60 8.45 -6.92 -10.17
CA TYR A 60 9.01 -8.14 -9.55
C TYR A 60 9.83 -8.90 -10.59
N ASN A 61 10.79 -9.73 -10.14
CA ASN A 61 11.63 -10.50 -11.06
C ASN A 61 10.83 -11.58 -11.81
N ASP A 62 9.96 -12.29 -11.09
CA ASP A 62 9.02 -13.29 -11.62
C ASP A 62 7.70 -12.67 -12.13
N GLY A 63 7.55 -11.34 -12.05
CA GLY A 63 6.30 -10.65 -12.34
C GLY A 63 5.18 -10.83 -11.30
N ILE A 64 5.44 -11.54 -10.20
CA ILE A 64 4.43 -11.91 -9.20
C ILE A 64 4.80 -11.38 -7.81
N SER A 65 5.95 -11.80 -7.26
CA SER A 65 6.29 -11.56 -5.85
C SER A 65 7.77 -11.49 -5.54
N SER A 66 8.63 -12.12 -6.34
CA SER A 66 10.07 -12.12 -6.05
C SER A 66 10.67 -10.72 -6.21
N PRO A 67 11.61 -10.32 -5.31
CA PRO A 67 12.31 -9.04 -5.43
C PRO A 67 12.91 -8.87 -6.83
N ARG A 68 12.83 -7.65 -7.37
CA ARG A 68 13.38 -7.35 -8.70
C ARG A 68 14.90 -7.52 -8.73
N LEU A 69 15.42 -7.80 -9.91
CA LEU A 69 16.86 -7.72 -10.21
C LEU A 69 17.29 -6.29 -10.61
N ALA A 70 18.60 -6.11 -10.72
CA ALA A 70 19.23 -4.95 -11.35
C ALA A 70 18.98 -4.95 -12.87
N GLN A 71 19.32 -3.84 -13.56
CA GLN A 71 19.06 -3.71 -14.99
C GLN A 71 19.92 -4.66 -15.85
N ASP A 72 21.07 -5.07 -15.35
CA ASP A 72 21.99 -6.01 -15.97
C ASP A 72 21.70 -7.49 -15.62
N GLY A 73 20.64 -7.75 -14.84
CA GLY A 73 20.25 -9.08 -14.40
C GLY A 73 20.95 -9.58 -13.14
N SER A 74 21.80 -8.77 -12.49
CA SER A 74 22.42 -9.12 -11.20
C SER A 74 21.49 -8.89 -10.01
N GLU A 75 21.87 -9.42 -8.83
CA GLU A 75 21.17 -9.15 -7.57
C GLU A 75 21.32 -7.68 -7.14
N LEU A 76 20.31 -7.13 -6.45
CA LEU A 76 20.42 -5.79 -5.89
C LEU A 76 21.42 -5.75 -4.73
N PRO A 77 22.18 -4.65 -4.55
CA PRO A 77 23.08 -4.51 -3.41
C PRO A 77 22.37 -4.72 -2.08
N ASN A 78 23.09 -5.29 -1.10
CA ASN A 78 22.58 -5.44 0.24
C ASN A 78 22.13 -4.07 0.81
N PRO A 79 20.88 -3.91 1.27
CA PRO A 79 20.39 -2.64 1.81
C PRO A 79 21.22 -2.10 2.98
N ARG A 80 21.83 -2.97 3.79
CA ARG A 80 22.71 -2.55 4.89
C ARG A 80 24.01 -1.94 4.38
N LEU A 81 24.57 -2.48 3.29
CA LEU A 81 25.75 -1.90 2.65
C LEU A 81 25.44 -0.48 2.14
N LEU A 82 24.30 -0.31 1.46
CA LEU A 82 23.86 1.01 1.02
C LEU A 82 23.64 1.97 2.18
N SER A 83 23.07 1.49 3.29
CA SER A 83 22.86 2.29 4.50
C SER A 83 24.16 2.88 5.05
N VAL A 84 25.27 2.15 5.03
CA VAL A 84 26.54 2.62 5.61
C VAL A 84 27.40 3.41 4.62
N GLU A 85 27.34 3.08 3.34
CA GLU A 85 28.15 3.75 2.31
C GLU A 85 27.54 5.08 1.84
N VAL A 86 26.20 5.17 1.79
CA VAL A 86 25.50 6.33 1.21
C VAL A 86 25.06 7.34 2.26
N PHE A 87 24.66 6.88 3.45
CA PHE A 87 24.11 7.75 4.48
C PHE A 87 25.13 8.01 5.58
N GLY A 88 25.47 9.28 5.78
CA GLY A 88 26.33 9.71 6.89
C GLY A 88 25.58 9.73 8.22
N GLU A 89 26.34 9.57 9.30
CA GLU A 89 25.82 9.64 10.67
C GLU A 89 26.21 10.99 11.31
N GLY A 90 25.29 11.59 12.07
CA GLY A 90 25.54 12.84 12.79
C GLY A 90 24.27 13.55 13.20
N GLN A 91 24.37 14.45 14.19
CA GLN A 91 23.26 15.33 14.58
C GLN A 91 23.28 16.58 13.71
N GLN A 92 22.20 16.82 12.97
CA GLN A 92 22.04 18.00 12.12
C GLN A 92 20.67 18.63 12.43
N ASN A 93 20.69 19.76 13.13
CA ASN A 93 19.47 20.47 13.50
C ASN A 93 18.97 21.31 12.31
N SER A 94 17.66 21.28 12.08
CA SER A 94 17.07 22.18 11.08
C SER A 94 17.09 23.62 11.60
N PRO A 95 17.56 24.60 10.79
CA PRO A 95 17.48 26.01 11.16
C PRO A 95 16.08 26.61 11.00
N LEU A 96 15.16 25.90 10.34
CA LEU A 96 13.84 26.41 9.96
C LEU A 96 12.68 25.68 10.65
N PHE A 97 12.87 24.41 11.04
CA PHE A 97 11.80 23.58 11.55
C PHE A 97 12.07 23.13 12.98
N THR A 98 11.03 23.19 13.80
CA THR A 98 11.04 22.57 15.13
C THR A 98 10.86 21.06 15.02
N LEU A 99 11.15 20.34 16.11
CA LEU A 99 10.93 18.89 16.20
C LEU A 99 9.47 18.49 15.92
N ALA A 100 8.51 19.39 16.18
CA ALA A 100 7.09 19.16 15.92
C ALA A 100 6.80 18.85 14.45
N ASN A 101 7.61 19.38 13.51
CA ASN A 101 7.43 19.09 12.08
C ASN A 101 7.64 17.60 11.76
N MET A 102 8.71 17.00 12.30
CA MET A 102 8.97 15.56 12.14
C MET A 102 7.87 14.73 12.82
N GLN A 103 7.50 15.11 14.05
CA GLN A 103 6.52 14.35 14.82
C GLN A 103 5.12 14.38 14.19
N PHE A 104 4.70 15.54 13.67
CA PHE A 104 3.42 15.66 12.96
C PHE A 104 3.43 14.84 11.67
N GLY A 105 4.56 14.78 10.95
CA GLY A 105 4.73 13.90 9.80
C GLY A 105 4.46 12.43 10.13
N GLN A 106 4.97 11.95 11.27
CA GLN A 106 4.69 10.58 11.76
C GLN A 106 3.21 10.36 12.14
N ILE A 107 2.58 11.35 12.78
CA ILE A 107 1.14 11.27 13.11
C ILE A 107 0.32 11.10 11.85
N VAL A 108 0.56 11.93 10.83
CA VAL A 108 -0.16 11.84 9.55
C VAL A 108 0.16 10.53 8.83
N ALA A 109 1.42 10.10 8.80
CA ALA A 109 1.80 8.84 8.15
C ALA A 109 1.07 7.63 8.77
N HIS A 110 0.98 7.58 10.11
CA HIS A 110 0.30 6.50 10.82
C HIS A 110 -1.23 6.55 10.73
N ASP A 111 -1.83 7.72 10.49
CA ASP A 111 -3.26 7.84 10.21
C ASP A 111 -3.61 7.35 8.79
N MET A 112 -2.70 7.58 7.83
CA MET A 112 -2.96 7.32 6.42
C MET A 112 -2.65 5.89 5.97
N ALA A 113 -1.66 5.21 6.55
CA ALA A 113 -1.22 3.91 6.05
C ALA A 113 -0.54 3.03 7.10
N LEU A 114 -0.79 1.72 6.99
CA LEU A 114 -0.07 0.69 7.73
C LEU A 114 0.09 -0.57 6.86
N THR A 115 1.34 -1.01 6.67
CA THR A 115 1.63 -2.32 6.08
C THR A 115 1.91 -3.32 7.19
N ARG A 116 1.03 -4.30 7.38
CA ARG A 116 1.25 -5.35 8.40
C ARG A 116 2.35 -6.29 7.92
N GLY A 117 3.42 -6.45 8.71
CA GLY A 117 4.49 -7.41 8.43
C GLY A 117 4.03 -8.85 8.63
N GLY A 118 3.36 -9.43 7.63
CA GLY A 118 2.91 -10.82 7.61
C GLY A 118 2.45 -11.25 6.22
N ILE A 119 2.24 -12.56 6.02
CA ILE A 119 1.55 -13.07 4.83
C ILE A 119 0.09 -12.68 4.99
N GLU A 120 -0.29 -11.52 4.47
CA GLU A 120 -1.68 -11.11 4.40
C GLU A 120 -2.36 -12.02 3.38
N VAL A 121 -3.17 -12.95 3.87
CA VAL A 121 -4.13 -13.65 3.03
C VAL A 121 -5.09 -12.57 2.56
N LEU A 122 -4.94 -12.19 1.28
CA LEU A 122 -5.85 -11.30 0.58
C LEU A 122 -7.26 -11.85 0.68
N HIS A 123 -8.00 -11.39 1.67
CA HIS A 123 -9.42 -11.63 1.76
C HIS A 123 -10.08 -10.71 0.74
N CYS A 124 -10.49 -11.33 -0.37
CA CYS A 124 -11.73 -10.99 -1.02
C CYS A 124 -12.87 -11.52 -0.13
#